data_AF-A0A0W0F0U4-F1
#
_entry.id   AF-A0A0W0F0U4-F1
#
_cell.length_a   1.000
_cell.length_b   1.000
_cell.length_c   1.000
_cell.angle_alpha   90.00
_cell.angle_beta   90.00
_cell.angle_gamma   90.00
#
_symmetry.space_group_name_H-M   'P 1'
#
loop_
_entity.id
_entity.type
_entity.pdbx_description
1 polymer ?
#
loop_
_entity_poly.entity_id
_entity_poly.type
_entity_poly.pdbx_seq_one_letter_code
_entity_poly.pdbx_strand_id
1 'polypeptide(L)'
;MAPWDDEGKDEAAEAHKDMVKQLENNDTALLVYTDGSLVKRGGFPAVGAAVVAYHKGQEIRHQKLGMGRRAEVYDAEMAALSMGAKLALSICSQKPQITHIYYFADNTSAAQSIFSM
;
A
#
# COMPACT_ATOMS: atom_id res chain seq x y z
N MET A 1 -21.09 -3.43 -2.21
CA MET A 1 -20.41 -2.15 -1.96
C MET A 1 -21.26 -1.41 -0.93
N ALA A 2 -20.85 -1.43 0.34
CA ALA A 2 -21.52 -0.62 1.35
C ALA A 2 -21.26 0.87 1.02
N PRO A 3 -22.29 1.73 1.10
CA PRO A 3 -22.11 3.15 0.84
C PRO A 3 -21.44 3.74 2.08
N TRP A 4 -20.13 3.92 2.04
CA TRP A 4 -19.49 4.86 2.94
C TRP A 4 -19.93 6.25 2.49
N ASP A 5 -20.62 7.00 3.36
CA ASP A 5 -20.82 8.43 3.14
C ASP A 5 -19.46 9.14 3.17
N ASP A 6 -19.40 10.33 2.57
CA ASP A 6 -18.15 11.09 2.47
C ASP A 6 -17.60 11.47 3.86
N GLU A 7 -18.46 11.59 4.88
CA GLU A 7 -18.08 11.84 6.28
C GLU A 7 -17.24 10.69 6.86
N GLY A 8 -17.65 9.43 6.68
CA GLY A 8 -16.88 8.28 7.19
C GLY A 8 -15.50 8.12 6.53
N LYS A 9 -15.34 8.56 5.28
CA LYS A 9 -14.03 8.57 4.61
C LYS A 9 -13.11 9.67 5.15
N ASP A 10 -13.65 10.86 5.38
CA ASP A 10 -12.89 11.97 5.92
C ASP A 10 -12.40 11.67 7.34
N GLU A 11 -13.25 11.07 8.19
CA GLU A 11 -12.85 10.61 9.52
C GLU A 11 -11.74 9.56 9.47
N ALA A 12 -11.86 8.56 8.58
CA ALA A 12 -10.82 7.54 8.40
C ALA A 12 -9.50 8.15 7.91
N ALA A 13 -9.57 9.14 7.01
CA ALA A 13 -8.40 9.84 6.51
C ALA A 13 -7.71 10.66 7.61
N GLU A 14 -8.46 11.38 8.46
CA GLU A 14 -7.89 12.12 9.58
C GLU A 14 -7.28 11.19 10.63
N ALA A 15 -7.97 10.11 11.01
CA ALA A 15 -7.43 9.09 11.91
C ALA A 15 -6.14 8.47 11.37
N HIS A 16 -6.08 8.21 10.06
CA HIS A 16 -4.86 7.73 9.41
C HIS A 16 -3.73 8.76 9.49
N LYS A 17 -3.98 10.04 9.18
CA LYS A 17 -2.97 11.10 9.27
C LYS A 17 -2.40 11.23 10.67
N ASP A 18 -3.24 11.17 11.70
CA ASP A 18 -2.80 11.30 13.08
C ASP A 18 -1.97 10.10 13.54
N MET A 19 -2.34 8.89 13.14
CA MET A 19 -1.51 7.70 13.35
C MET A 19 -0.16 7.82 12.63
N VAL A 20 -0.14 8.28 11.37
CA VAL A 20 1.12 8.45 10.62
C VAL A 20 2.03 9.46 11.31
N LYS A 21 1.51 10.62 11.74
CA LYS A 21 2.29 11.63 12.50
C LYS A 21 2.93 11.05 13.75
N GLN A 22 2.24 10.16 14.48
CA GLN A 22 2.81 9.49 15.65
C GLN A 22 3.97 8.55 15.28
N LEU A 23 3.94 7.97 14.08
CA LEU A 23 4.96 7.04 13.58
C LEU A 23 6.11 7.73 12.84
N GLU A 24 5.95 8.98 12.39
CA GLU A 24 6.96 9.74 11.64
C GLU A 24 8.29 9.92 12.38
N ASN A 25 8.29 9.86 13.73
CA ASN A 25 9.52 9.94 14.52
C ASN A 25 9.92 8.60 15.15
N ASN A 26 9.16 7.53 14.89
CA ASN A 26 9.43 6.20 15.41
C ASN A 26 10.47 5.48 14.54
N ASP A 27 11.65 5.23 15.10
CA ASP A 27 12.76 4.54 14.43
C ASP A 27 12.55 3.01 14.32
N THR A 28 11.51 2.49 14.97
CA THR A 28 11.13 1.07 14.89
C THR A 28 10.03 0.79 13.87
N ALA A 29 9.41 1.83 13.31
CA ALA A 29 8.28 1.72 12.40
C ALA A 29 8.70 1.84 10.92
N LEU A 30 8.14 0.95 10.10
CA LEU A 30 8.16 1.04 8.64
C LEU A 30 6.73 1.12 8.14
N LEU A 31 6.41 2.16 7.38
CA LEU A 31 5.09 2.31 6.77
C LEU A 31 5.22 1.88 5.31
N VAL A 32 4.31 1.02 4.86
CA VAL A 32 4.27 0.49 3.49
C VAL A 32 2.87 0.70 2.95
N TYR A 33 2.78 1.42 1.84
CA TYR A 33 1.54 1.69 1.13
C TYR A 33 1.56 0.99 -0.22
N THR A 34 0.48 0.29 -0.54
CA THR A 34 0.32 -0.41 -1.81
C THR A 34 -0.94 0.07 -2.51
N ASP A 35 -0.87 0.14 -3.83
CA ASP A 35 -2.01 0.55 -4.66
C ASP A 35 -1.97 -0.19 -6.00
N GLY A 36 -3.12 -0.73 -6.40
CA GLY A 36 -3.39 -1.25 -7.73
C GLY A 36 -4.27 -0.29 -8.53
N SER A 37 -3.76 0.19 -9.67
CA SER A 37 -4.45 1.19 -10.49
C SER A 37 -4.81 0.66 -11.88
N LEU A 38 -5.92 1.18 -12.42
CA LEU A 38 -6.29 1.05 -13.83
C LEU A 38 -6.46 2.44 -14.45
N VAL A 39 -5.65 2.73 -15.46
CA VAL A 39 -5.69 3.99 -16.20
C VAL A 39 -6.03 3.71 -17.66
N LYS A 40 -6.98 4.47 -18.23
CA LYS A 40 -7.22 4.44 -19.68
C LYS A 40 -6.19 5.33 -20.38
N ARG A 41 -5.27 4.74 -21.14
CA ARG A 41 -4.32 5.48 -21.98
C ARG A 41 -4.63 5.23 -23.45
N GLY A 42 -5.01 6.27 -24.18
CA GLY A 42 -5.31 6.18 -25.62
C GLY A 42 -6.44 5.19 -25.95
N GLY A 43 -7.43 5.06 -25.06
CA GLY A 43 -8.55 4.12 -25.23
C GLY A 43 -8.30 2.69 -24.74
N PHE A 44 -7.06 2.32 -24.38
CA PHE A 44 -6.73 1.00 -23.86
C PHE A 44 -6.56 1.01 -22.33
N PRO A 45 -7.09 0.01 -21.60
CA PRO A 45 -6.81 -0.13 -20.18
C PRO A 45 -5.33 -0.49 -19.96
N ALA A 46 -4.69 0.26 -19.07
CA ALA A 46 -3.36 0.00 -18.58
C ALA A 46 -3.44 -0.20 -17.07
N VAL A 47 -3.11 -1.40 -16.62
CA VAL A 47 -3.15 -1.78 -15.21
C VAL A 47 -1.73 -1.80 -14.64
N GLY A 48 -1.58 -1.29 -13.42
CA GLY A 48 -0.29 -1.22 -12.76
C GLY A 48 -0.39 -1.32 -11.24
N ALA A 49 0.65 -1.87 -10.65
CA ALA A 49 0.83 -2.00 -9.21
C ALA A 49 1.94 -1.06 -8.74
N ALA A 50 1.77 -0.47 -7.56
CA ALA A 50 2.77 0.38 -6.94
C ALA A 50 2.91 0.09 -5.44
N VAL A 51 4.11 0.33 -4.93
CA VAL A 51 4.39 0.34 -3.50
C VAL A 51 5.31 1.49 -3.16
N VAL A 52 5.05 2.17 -2.05
CA VAL A 52 5.95 3.15 -1.44
C VAL A 52 6.18 2.81 0.04
N ALA A 53 7.41 2.97 0.49
CA ALA A 53 7.80 2.72 1.87
C ALA A 53 8.38 3.98 2.51
N TYR A 54 7.86 4.32 3.69
CA TYR A 54 8.29 5.44 4.50
C TYR A 54 8.94 4.96 5.80
N HIS A 55 10.03 5.61 6.17
CA HIS A 55 10.67 5.43 7.46
C HIS A 55 11.07 6.79 8.00
N LYS A 56 10.69 7.06 9.25
CA LYS A 56 10.91 8.36 9.91
C LYS A 56 10.40 9.56 9.09
N GLY A 57 9.19 9.45 8.54
CA GLY A 57 8.57 10.49 7.70
C GLY A 57 9.19 10.69 6.33
N GLN A 58 10.21 9.90 5.95
CA GLN A 58 10.87 10.01 4.65
C GLN A 58 10.55 8.81 3.76
N GLU A 59 10.24 9.08 2.49
CA GLU A 59 10.17 8.02 1.48
C GLU A 59 11.57 7.42 1.31
N ILE A 60 11.72 6.13 1.60
CA ILE A 60 13.00 5.44 1.49
C ILE A 60 13.09 4.53 0.27
N ARG A 61 11.94 4.07 -0.24
CA ARG A 61 11.84 3.26 -1.46
C ARG A 61 10.46 3.36 -2.09
N HIS A 62 10.44 3.18 -3.41
CA HIS A 62 9.24 3.11 -4.22
C HIS A 62 9.48 2.20 -5.42
N GLN A 63 8.49 1.37 -5.76
CA GLN A 63 8.49 0.53 -6.95
C GLN A 63 7.15 0.60 -7.68
N LYS A 64 7.20 0.44 -9.01
CA LYS A 64 6.02 0.33 -9.87
C LYS A 64 6.19 -0.83 -10.84
N LEU A 65 5.07 -1.47 -11.19
CA LEU A 65 5.01 -2.57 -12.14
C LEU A 65 3.83 -2.38 -13.09
N GLY A 66 4.08 -2.44 -14.40
CA GLY A 66 3.00 -2.56 -15.39
C GLY A 66 2.57 -4.02 -15.54
N MET A 67 1.27 -4.29 -15.49
CA MET A 67 0.72 -5.66 -15.41
C MET A 67 0.26 -6.23 -16.77
N GLY A 68 0.40 -5.45 -17.85
CA GLY A 68 -0.02 -5.84 -19.19
C GLY A 68 -1.52 -5.64 -19.44
N ARG A 69 -1.96 -5.96 -20.66
CA ARG A 69 -3.31 -5.62 -21.17
C ARG A 69 -4.46 -6.49 -20.65
N ARG A 70 -4.13 -7.64 -20.04
CA ARG A 70 -5.13 -8.62 -19.56
C ARG A 70 -5.27 -8.64 -18.04
N ALA A 71 -4.44 -7.90 -17.33
CA ALA A 71 -4.54 -7.80 -15.89
C ALA A 71 -5.76 -6.95 -15.52
N GLU A 72 -6.44 -7.34 -14.45
CA GLU A 72 -7.52 -6.59 -13.83
C GLU A 72 -6.99 -5.80 -12.62
N VAL A 73 -7.80 -4.88 -12.09
CA VAL A 73 -7.43 -4.09 -10.89
C VAL A 73 -7.07 -5.02 -9.74
N TYR A 74 -7.84 -6.10 -9.52
CA TYR A 74 -7.57 -7.05 -8.45
C TYR A 74 -6.18 -7.72 -8.57
N ASP A 75 -5.75 -8.05 -9.80
CA ASP A 75 -4.41 -8.60 -10.02
C ASP A 75 -3.32 -7.59 -9.63
N ALA A 76 -3.53 -6.31 -9.94
CA ALA A 76 -2.61 -5.25 -9.54
C ALA A 76 -2.55 -5.06 -8.03
N GLU A 77 -3.68 -5.14 -7.34
CA GLU A 77 -3.75 -5.02 -5.88
C GLU A 77 -2.97 -6.16 -5.22
N MET A 78 -3.22 -7.40 -5.65
CA MET A 78 -2.48 -8.57 -5.17
C MET A 78 -0.98 -8.49 -5.50
N ALA A 79 -0.63 -7.99 -6.68
CA ALA A 79 0.76 -7.76 -7.06
C ALA A 79 1.42 -6.68 -6.18
N ALA A 80 0.73 -5.57 -5.91
CA ALA A 80 1.20 -4.49 -5.05
C ALA A 80 1.43 -4.99 -3.61
N LEU A 81 0.49 -5.77 -3.06
CA LEU A 81 0.60 -6.43 -1.76
C LEU A 81 1.82 -7.38 -1.71
N SER A 82 2.03 -8.22 -2.72
CA SER A 82 3.21 -9.09 -2.78
C SER A 82 4.51 -8.29 -2.93
N MET A 83 4.51 -7.24 -3.75
CA MET A 83 5.67 -6.36 -3.95
C MET A 83 6.06 -5.66 -2.66
N GLY A 84 5.09 -5.09 -1.94
CA GLY A 84 5.39 -4.38 -0.70
C GLY A 84 5.82 -5.28 0.44
N ALA A 85 5.31 -6.51 0.54
CA ALA A 85 5.82 -7.48 1.50
C ALA A 85 7.31 -7.80 1.25
N LYS A 86 7.68 -8.06 -0.02
CA LYS A 86 9.08 -8.29 -0.41
C LYS A 86 9.96 -7.06 -0.16
N LEU A 87 9.44 -5.88 -0.48
CA LEU A 87 10.14 -4.61 -0.25
C LEU A 87 10.41 -4.40 1.24
N ALA A 88 9.40 -4.61 2.09
CA ALA A 88 9.48 -4.46 3.53
C ALA A 88 10.52 -5.39 4.13
N LEU A 89 10.49 -6.68 3.78
CA LEU A 89 11.48 -7.67 4.24
C LEU A 89 12.91 -7.29 3.81
N SER A 90 13.09 -6.79 2.58
CA SER A 90 14.38 -6.29 2.12
C SER A 90 14.86 -5.05 2.87
N ILE A 91 13.95 -4.20 3.36
CA ILE A 91 14.31 -3.01 4.14
C ILE A 91 14.69 -3.43 5.56
N CYS A 92 13.87 -4.26 6.21
CA CYS A 92 14.09 -4.74 7.57
C CYS A 92 15.41 -5.52 7.70
N SER A 93 15.79 -6.32 6.69
CA SER A 93 17.08 -7.02 6.70
C SER A 93 18.30 -6.08 6.68
N GLN A 94 18.12 -4.83 6.25
CA GLN A 94 19.15 -3.80 6.20
C GLN A 94 19.04 -2.79 7.36
N LYS A 95 17.96 -2.83 8.13
CA LYS A 95 17.62 -1.88 9.20
C LYS A 95 17.06 -2.65 10.40
N PRO A 96 17.93 -3.27 11.22
CA PRO A 96 17.50 -4.14 12.33
C PRO A 96 16.73 -3.42 13.43
N GLN A 97 16.80 -2.09 13.49
CA GLN A 97 15.98 -1.29 14.40
C GLN A 97 14.48 -1.33 14.07
N ILE A 98 14.11 -1.62 12.82
CA ILE A 98 12.71 -1.71 12.40
C ILE A 98 12.15 -3.03 12.91
N THR A 99 11.17 -2.95 13.81
CA THR A 99 10.50 -4.11 14.42
C THR A 99 9.02 -4.19 14.07
N HIS A 100 8.43 -3.11 13.54
CA HIS A 100 7.01 -3.04 13.19
C HIS A 100 6.81 -2.58 11.75
N ILE A 101 6.03 -3.35 10.98
CA ILE A 101 5.62 -2.99 9.63
C ILE A 101 4.13 -2.62 9.67
N TYR A 102 3.84 -1.37 9.35
CA TYR A 102 2.49 -0.86 9.14
C TYR A 102 2.16 -0.95 7.66
N TYR A 103 1.23 -1.82 7.30
CA TYR A 103 0.94 -2.20 5.93
C TYR A 103 -0.45 -1.69 5.52
N PHE A 104 -0.50 -0.80 4.53
CA PHE A 104 -1.72 -0.10 4.12
C PHE A 104 -2.12 -0.46 2.69
N ALA A 105 -3.38 -0.85 2.54
CA ALA A 105 -4.06 -1.08 1.28
C ALA A 105 -5.53 -0.65 1.44
N ASP A 106 -6.13 -0.09 0.40
CA ASP A 106 -7.54 0.37 0.39
C ASP A 106 -8.50 -0.71 -0.14
N ASN A 107 -7.98 -1.75 -0.79
CA ASN A 107 -8.79 -2.87 -1.27
C ASN A 107 -9.02 -3.92 -0.17
N THR A 108 -10.17 -3.80 0.50
CA THR A 108 -10.58 -4.73 1.56
C THR A 108 -10.61 -6.20 1.11
N SER A 109 -11.03 -6.49 -0.13
CA SER A 109 -11.09 -7.88 -0.63
C SER A 109 -9.69 -8.48 -0.79
N ALA A 110 -8.74 -7.70 -1.31
CA ALA A 110 -7.36 -8.15 -1.46
C ALA A 110 -6.69 -8.33 -0.07
N ALA A 111 -6.91 -7.40 0.86
CA ALA A 111 -6.42 -7.52 2.23
C ALA A 111 -7.02 -8.74 2.95
N GLN A 112 -8.33 -8.95 2.86
CA GLN A 112 -9.01 -10.11 3.45
C GLN A 112 -8.47 -11.42 2.89
N SER A 113 -8.21 -11.50 1.58
CA SER A 113 -7.68 -12.71 0.94
C SER A 113 -6.32 -13.14 1.50
N ILE A 114 -5.55 -12.21 2.08
CA ILE A 114 -4.28 -12.52 2.77
C ILE A 114 -4.53 -13.09 4.18
N PHE A 115 -5.51 -12.56 4.91
CA PHE A 115 -5.74 -12.91 6.32
C PHE A 115 -6.76 -14.02 6.56
N SER A 116 -7.56 -14.39 5.56
CA SER A 116 -8.62 -15.40 5.68
C SER A 116 -8.18 -16.82 5.31
N MET A 117 -6.87 -17.11 5.40
CA MET A 117 -6.32 -18.48 5.32
C MET A 117 -6.68 -19.32 6.55
#